data_AF-A0A6N7ZNF9-F1
#
_entry.id   AF-A0A6N7ZNF9-F1
#
_cell.length_a   1.000
_cell.length_b   1.000
_cell.length_c   1.000
_cell.angle_alpha   90.00
_cell.angle_beta   90.00
_cell.angle_gamma   90.00
#
_symmetry.space_group_name_H-M   'P 1'
#
loop_
_entity.id
_entity.type
_entity.pdbx_description
1 polymer ?
#
loop_
_entity_poly.entity_id
_entity_poly.type
_entity_poly.pdbx_seq_one_letter_code
_entity_poly.pdbx_strand_id
1 'polypeptide(L)'
;MAVTGGPPVPPAREGRALGAWVLRGLTAAGLLLSADVHLVLFVEGYQDIEVVGPLFALNAVAGLVLGLLVLVWRHWLPLLGAVGFGALTLAAFYLSTTVGFFGVHESVGGTQQVLAAASEWVVVVAGTLALVVEGRRSRAART
;
A
#
# COMPACT_ATOMS: atom_id res chain seq x y z
N MET A 1 52.81 3.07 17.94
CA MET A 1 51.58 3.84 17.74
C MET A 1 50.54 2.92 17.11
N ALA A 2 49.55 2.47 17.89
CA ALA A 2 48.50 1.58 17.40
C ALA A 2 47.33 2.42 16.87
N VAL A 3 47.06 2.33 15.57
CA VAL A 3 45.83 2.87 14.96
C VAL A 3 44.70 1.92 15.32
N THR A 4 43.85 2.32 16.26
CA THR A 4 42.59 1.63 16.57
C THR A 4 41.58 1.93 15.46
N GLY A 5 41.54 1.08 14.43
CA GLY A 5 40.48 1.09 13.43
C GLY A 5 39.20 0.52 14.01
N GLY A 6 38.34 1.38 14.56
CA GLY A 6 36.96 0.99 14.86
C GLY A 6 36.22 0.64 13.56
N PRO A 7 35.20 -0.24 13.61
CA PRO A 7 34.45 -0.62 12.41
C PRO A 7 33.85 0.63 11.74
N PRO A 8 33.89 0.73 10.40
CA PRO A 8 33.38 1.90 9.69
C PRO A 8 31.88 2.05 9.97
N VAL A 9 31.49 3.21 10.52
CA VAL A 9 30.08 3.58 10.67
C VAL A 9 29.53 3.88 9.27
N PRO A 10 28.45 3.21 8.82
CA PRO A 10 27.89 3.45 7.50
C PRO A 10 27.46 4.92 7.35
N PRO A 11 27.66 5.55 6.18
CA PRO A 11 27.28 6.93 5.98
C PRO A 11 25.76 7.10 6.09
N ALA A 12 25.30 8.14 6.81
CA ALA A 12 23.88 8.42 7.04
C ALA A 12 23.01 8.54 5.77
N ARG A 13 23.62 8.69 4.59
CA ARG A 13 22.93 8.69 3.27
C ARG A 13 22.47 7.29 2.86
N GLU A 14 23.24 6.27 3.16
CA GLU A 14 22.98 4.87 2.79
C GLU A 14 21.81 4.31 3.63
N GLY A 15 21.83 4.52 4.94
CA GLY A 15 20.73 4.16 5.85
C GLY A 15 19.41 4.84 5.50
N ARG A 16 19.46 6.09 5.01
CA ARG A 16 18.26 6.78 4.49
C ARG A 16 17.76 6.13 3.20
N ALA A 17 18.64 5.80 2.25
CA ALA A 17 18.26 5.15 1.00
C ALA A 17 17.59 3.79 1.26
N LEU A 18 18.16 2.98 2.18
CA LEU A 18 17.57 1.75 2.69
C LEU A 18 16.17 1.99 3.27
N GLY A 19 16.00 3.01 4.12
CA GLY A 19 14.68 3.34 4.70
C GLY A 19 13.60 3.67 3.67
N ALA A 20 13.94 4.38 2.59
CA ALA A 20 12.96 4.65 1.52
C ALA A 20 12.58 3.39 0.74
N TRP A 21 13.54 2.51 0.48
CA TRP A 21 13.27 1.23 -0.17
C TRP A 21 12.46 0.28 0.69
N VAL A 22 12.70 0.26 2.01
CA VAL A 22 11.86 -0.49 2.96
C VAL A 22 10.43 0.02 2.92
N LEU A 23 10.21 1.34 2.92
CA LEU A 23 8.86 1.91 2.83
C LEU A 23 8.17 1.53 1.51
N ARG A 24 8.87 1.63 0.37
CA ARG A 24 8.35 1.15 -0.93
C ARG A 24 8.02 -0.34 -0.91
N GLY A 25 8.88 -1.16 -0.31
CA GLY A 25 8.66 -2.59 -0.15
C GLY A 25 7.42 -2.90 0.68
N LEU A 26 7.23 -2.21 1.80
CA LEU A 26 6.03 -2.35 2.64
C LEU A 26 4.75 -1.90 1.91
N THR A 27 4.81 -0.78 1.19
CA THR A 27 3.69 -0.31 0.36
C THR A 27 3.34 -1.34 -0.71
N ALA A 28 4.34 -1.88 -1.42
CA ALA A 28 4.12 -2.89 -2.44
C ALA A 28 3.56 -4.19 -1.85
N ALA A 29 4.10 -4.66 -0.72
CA ALA A 29 3.59 -5.84 -0.04
C ALA A 29 2.13 -5.68 0.40
N GLY A 30 1.76 -4.51 0.95
CA GLY A 30 0.38 -4.19 1.30
C GLY A 30 -0.55 -4.17 0.07
N LEU A 31 -0.10 -3.58 -1.05
CA LEU A 31 -0.88 -3.56 -2.30
C LEU A 31 -1.09 -4.96 -2.89
N LEU A 32 -0.05 -5.80 -2.88
CA LEU A 32 -0.13 -7.17 -3.38
C LEU A 32 -1.02 -8.05 -2.49
N LEU A 33 -0.95 -7.88 -1.17
CA LEU A 33 -1.86 -8.56 -0.24
C LEU A 33 -3.31 -8.09 -0.46
N SER A 34 -3.54 -6.78 -0.59
CA SER A 34 -4.88 -6.25 -0.89
C SER A 34 -5.41 -6.80 -2.22
N ALA A 35 -4.56 -6.91 -3.25
CA ALA A 35 -4.93 -7.48 -4.53
C ALA A 35 -5.35 -8.95 -4.43
N ASP A 36 -4.60 -9.75 -3.67
CA ASP A 36 -4.90 -11.15 -3.39
C ASP A 36 -6.25 -11.30 -2.66
N VAL A 37 -6.46 -10.54 -1.59
CA VAL A 37 -7.72 -10.59 -0.81
C VAL A 37 -8.93 -10.20 -1.68
N HIS A 38 -8.82 -9.14 -2.48
CA HIS A 38 -9.90 -8.74 -3.37
C HIS A 38 -10.17 -9.77 -4.48
N LEU A 39 -9.13 -10.44 -4.99
CA LEU A 39 -9.28 -11.50 -5.97
C LEU A 39 -9.97 -12.73 -5.36
N VAL A 40 -9.59 -13.12 -4.13
CA VAL A 40 -10.22 -14.22 -3.42
C VAL A 40 -11.70 -13.92 -3.16
N LEU A 41 -12.02 -12.75 -2.62
CA LEU A 41 -13.41 -12.36 -2.37
C LEU A 41 -14.23 -12.26 -3.67
N PHE A 42 -13.62 -11.78 -4.76
CA PHE A 42 -14.24 -11.78 -6.09
C PHE A 42 -14.69 -13.18 -6.51
N VAL A 43 -13.78 -14.17 -6.46
CA VAL A 43 -14.10 -15.54 -6.88
C VAL A 43 -14.99 -16.30 -5.90
N GLU A 44 -14.98 -15.92 -4.61
CA GLU A 44 -15.82 -16.52 -3.56
C GLU A 44 -17.28 -16.02 -3.56
N GLY A 45 -17.65 -15.16 -4.50
CA GLY A 45 -19.06 -14.80 -4.77
C GLY A 45 -19.32 -13.32 -4.99
N TYR A 46 -18.34 -12.44 -4.74
CA TYR A 46 -18.54 -11.01 -4.97
C TYR A 46 -18.72 -10.68 -6.45
N GLN A 47 -18.19 -11.51 -7.36
CA GLN A 47 -18.34 -11.37 -8.80
C GLN A 47 -19.81 -11.31 -9.28
N ASP A 48 -20.74 -11.91 -8.53
CA ASP A 48 -22.16 -11.96 -8.89
C ASP A 48 -22.96 -10.73 -8.41
N ILE A 49 -22.30 -9.79 -7.71
CA ILE A 49 -22.92 -8.56 -7.21
C ILE A 49 -22.73 -7.45 -8.26
N GLU A 50 -23.83 -7.00 -8.86
CA GLU A 50 -23.84 -6.13 -10.06
C GLU A 50 -22.86 -4.94 -10.01
N VAL A 51 -22.83 -4.21 -8.89
CA VAL A 51 -21.93 -3.05 -8.73
C VAL A 51 -20.61 -3.42 -8.04
N VAL A 52 -20.67 -4.31 -7.05
CA VAL A 52 -19.52 -4.61 -6.18
C VAL A 52 -18.52 -5.55 -6.88
N GLY A 53 -18.99 -6.53 -7.64
CA GLY A 53 -18.14 -7.49 -8.36
C GLY A 53 -17.11 -6.82 -9.26
N PRO A 54 -17.52 -5.95 -10.20
CA PRO A 54 -16.58 -5.22 -11.04
C PRO A 54 -15.57 -4.37 -10.25
N LEU A 55 -15.99 -3.80 -9.11
CA LEU A 55 -15.10 -3.01 -8.24
C LEU A 55 -14.06 -3.89 -7.53
N PHE A 56 -14.42 -5.11 -7.12
CA PHE A 56 -13.48 -6.06 -6.53
C PHE A 56 -12.44 -6.54 -7.56
N ALA A 57 -12.86 -6.83 -8.80
CA ALA A 57 -11.93 -7.14 -9.88
C ALA A 57 -11.01 -5.95 -10.19
N LEU A 58 -11.55 -4.74 -10.24
CA LEU A 58 -10.76 -3.52 -10.43
C LEU A 58 -9.73 -3.35 -9.30
N ASN A 59 -10.12 -3.55 -8.04
CA ASN A 59 -9.21 -3.45 -6.91
C ASN A 59 -8.09 -4.49 -6.99
N ALA A 60 -8.40 -5.73 -7.36
CA ALA A 60 -7.41 -6.79 -7.54
C ALA A 60 -6.37 -6.40 -8.61
N VAL A 61 -6.83 -5.97 -9.79
CA VAL A 61 -5.94 -5.57 -10.89
C VAL A 61 -5.15 -4.30 -10.54
N ALA A 62 -5.81 -3.30 -9.97
CA ALA A 62 -5.17 -2.03 -9.59
C ALA A 62 -4.12 -2.24 -8.50
N GLY A 63 -4.40 -3.03 -7.46
CA GLY A 63 -3.46 -3.37 -6.40
C GLY A 63 -2.22 -4.08 -6.94
N LEU A 64 -2.40 -5.05 -7.85
CA LEU A 64 -1.29 -5.73 -8.51
C LEU A 64 -0.43 -4.76 -9.33
N VAL A 65 -1.05 -3.97 -10.21
CA VAL A 65 -0.35 -3.02 -11.08
C VAL A 65 0.38 -1.96 -10.25
N LEU A 66 -0.28 -1.36 -9.26
CA LEU A 66 0.34 -0.36 -8.39
C LEU A 66 1.47 -0.97 -7.56
N GLY A 67 1.31 -2.20 -7.06
CA GLY A 67 2.35 -2.90 -6.30
C GLY A 67 3.63 -3.06 -7.12
N LEU A 68 3.50 -3.48 -8.38
CA LEU A 68 4.62 -3.58 -9.31
C LEU A 68 5.21 -2.20 -9.64
N LEU A 69 4.37 -1.20 -9.95
CA LEU A 69 4.82 0.15 -10.27
C LEU A 69 5.58 0.81 -9.12
N VAL A 70 5.17 0.59 -7.87
CA VAL A 70 5.89 1.11 -6.69
C VAL A 70 7.31 0.56 -6.61
N LEU A 71 7.54 -0.68 -7.05
CA LEU A 71 8.85 -1.32 -7.02
C LEU A 71 9.73 -0.91 -8.22
N VAL A 72 9.16 -0.88 -9.43
CA VAL A 72 9.94 -0.69 -10.66
C VAL A 72 10.05 0.77 -11.10
N TRP A 73 9.04 1.60 -10.78
CA TRP A 73 8.98 2.99 -11.22
C TRP A 73 9.29 3.96 -10.07
N ARG A 74 10.51 4.49 -10.10
CA ARG A 74 11.03 5.43 -9.08
C ARG A 74 10.49 6.86 -9.25
N HIS A 75 9.16 6.99 -9.29
CA HIS A 75 8.45 8.25 -9.39
C HIS A 75 7.48 8.40 -8.20
N TRP A 76 6.99 9.62 -7.97
CA TRP A 76 6.04 9.90 -6.88
C TRP A 76 4.60 9.47 -7.22
N LEU A 77 4.27 9.37 -8.51
CA LEU A 77 2.92 8.99 -8.97
C LEU A 77 2.47 7.60 -8.50
N PRO A 78 3.28 6.52 -8.58
CA PRO A 78 2.88 5.22 -8.04
C PRO A 78 2.56 5.25 -6.55
N LEU A 79 3.34 6.01 -5.77
CA LEU A 79 3.10 6.14 -4.33
C LEU A 79 1.85 6.95 -4.02
N LEU A 80 1.57 8.00 -4.80
CA LEU A 80 0.30 8.73 -4.68
C LEU A 80 -0.89 7.84 -5.03
N GLY A 81 -0.77 7.08 -6.12
CA GLY A 81 -1.77 6.09 -6.52
C GLY A 81 -2.01 5.04 -5.44
N ALA A 82 -0.94 4.55 -4.80
CA ALA A 82 -1.02 3.60 -3.70
C ALA A 82 -1.80 4.17 -2.49
N VAL A 83 -1.47 5.40 -2.06
CA VAL A 83 -2.17 6.04 -0.94
C VAL A 83 -3.64 6.30 -1.28
N GLY A 84 -3.92 6.77 -2.51
CA GLY A 84 -5.29 6.97 -2.99
C GLY A 84 -6.09 5.66 -3.02
N PHE A 85 -5.49 4.59 -3.54
CA PHE A 85 -6.06 3.24 -3.53
C PHE A 85 -6.44 2.81 -2.11
N GLY A 86 -5.47 2.76 -1.18
CA GLY A 86 -5.72 2.31 0.18
C GLY A 86 -6.72 3.17 0.95
N ALA A 87 -6.76 4.48 0.71
CA ALA A 87 -7.72 5.37 1.33
C ALA A 87 -9.16 5.14 0.82
N LEU A 88 -9.32 4.93 -0.50
CA LEU A 88 -10.63 4.69 -1.11
C LEU A 88 -11.18 3.31 -0.75
N THR A 89 -10.33 2.28 -0.71
CA THR A 89 -10.73 0.93 -0.29
C THR A 89 -11.15 0.92 1.19
N LEU A 90 -10.40 1.59 2.08
CA LEU A 90 -10.77 1.73 3.49
C LEU A 90 -12.09 2.47 3.63
N ALA A 91 -12.29 3.56 2.90
CA ALA A 91 -13.54 4.31 2.92
C ALA A 91 -14.72 3.43 2.49
N ALA A 92 -14.58 2.65 1.41
CA ALA A 92 -15.61 1.72 0.96
C ALA A 92 -15.88 0.61 2.00
N PHE A 93 -14.84 0.05 2.61
CA PHE A 93 -14.95 -0.94 3.69
C PHE A 93 -15.72 -0.38 4.90
N TYR A 94 -15.35 0.82 5.38
CA TYR A 94 -16.06 1.47 6.48
C TYR A 94 -17.51 1.77 6.13
N LEU A 95 -17.81 2.27 4.93
CA LEU A 95 -19.20 2.47 4.48
C LEU A 95 -19.98 1.15 4.49
N SER A 96 -19.38 0.07 3.98
CA SER A 96 -20.00 -1.26 3.96
C SER A 96 -20.34 -1.77 5.35
N THR A 97 -19.43 -1.60 6.31
CA THR A 97 -19.60 -2.06 7.70
C THR A 97 -20.53 -1.20 8.55
N THR A 98 -20.83 0.04 8.13
CA THR A 98 -21.61 1.01 8.93
C THR A 98 -23.01 1.23 8.39
N VAL A 99 -23.12 1.64 7.14
CA VAL A 99 -24.39 2.02 6.48
C VAL A 99 -24.73 1.11 5.32
N GLY A 100 -23.85 0.16 5.00
CA GLY A 100 -23.94 -0.68 3.81
C GLY A 100 -23.39 0.05 2.59
N PHE A 101 -22.86 -0.73 1.64
CA PHE A 101 -22.27 -0.19 0.42
C PHE A 101 -22.80 -0.99 -0.77
N PHE A 102 -23.62 -0.32 -1.60
CA PHE A 102 -24.30 -0.94 -2.75
C PHE A 102 -25.03 -2.26 -2.42
N GLY A 103 -25.72 -2.31 -1.28
CA GLY A 103 -26.52 -3.47 -0.86
C GLY A 103 -25.72 -4.56 -0.13
N VAL A 104 -24.41 -4.38 0.05
CA VAL A 104 -23.57 -5.25 0.89
C VAL A 104 -23.44 -4.67 2.30
N HIS A 105 -23.68 -5.52 3.30
CA HIS A 105 -23.35 -5.25 4.69
C HIS A 105 -22.25 -6.20 5.14
N GLU A 106 -21.02 -5.68 5.14
CA GLU A 106 -19.85 -6.45 5.53
C GLU A 106 -19.77 -6.61 7.06
N SER A 107 -19.33 -7.79 7.53
CA SER A 107 -18.97 -7.98 8.94
C SER A 107 -17.47 -7.77 9.14
N VAL A 108 -17.08 -7.02 10.19
CA VAL A 108 -15.68 -6.75 10.53
C VAL A 108 -14.89 -7.97 11.07
N GLY A 109 -15.53 -9.14 11.21
CA GLY A 109 -14.97 -10.29 11.92
C GLY A 109 -14.35 -11.38 11.06
N GLY A 110 -14.53 -11.36 9.74
CA GLY A 110 -13.98 -12.41 8.88
C GLY A 110 -12.49 -12.20 8.59
N THR A 111 -11.78 -13.31 8.36
CA THR A 111 -10.32 -13.29 8.15
C THR A 111 -9.93 -12.39 6.97
N GLN A 112 -10.67 -12.44 5.87
CA GLN A 112 -10.38 -11.64 4.68
C GLN A 112 -10.61 -10.14 4.92
N GLN A 113 -11.61 -9.78 5.70
CA GLN A 113 -11.91 -8.39 6.06
C GLN A 113 -10.79 -7.79 6.93
N VAL A 114 -10.28 -8.58 7.89
CA VAL A 114 -9.14 -8.18 8.71
C VAL A 114 -7.88 -8.03 7.86
N LEU A 115 -7.62 -8.96 6.94
CA LEU A 115 -6.46 -8.89 6.05
C LEU A 115 -6.56 -7.71 5.08
N ALA A 116 -7.73 -7.47 4.49
CA ALA A 116 -7.99 -6.31 3.63
C ALA A 116 -7.69 -5.01 4.40
N ALA A 117 -8.35 -4.78 5.53
CA ALA A 117 -8.18 -3.57 6.32
C ALA A 117 -6.72 -3.38 6.78
N ALA A 118 -6.07 -4.44 7.27
CA ALA A 118 -4.66 -4.37 7.69
C ALA A 118 -3.74 -4.02 6.51
N SER A 119 -3.92 -4.66 5.36
CA SER A 119 -3.13 -4.40 4.16
C SER A 119 -3.28 -2.96 3.68
N GLU A 120 -4.51 -2.43 3.69
CA GLU A 120 -4.81 -1.08 3.24
C GLU A 120 -4.26 -0.01 4.19
N TRP A 121 -4.34 -0.24 5.51
CA TRP A 121 -3.69 0.62 6.49
C TRP A 121 -2.17 0.65 6.30
N VAL A 122 -1.53 -0.50 6.04
CA VAL A 122 -0.10 -0.56 5.72
C VAL A 122 0.20 0.26 4.47
N VAL A 123 -0.60 0.14 3.41
CA VAL A 123 -0.43 0.91 2.17
C VAL A 123 -0.51 2.42 2.43
N VAL A 124 -1.54 2.87 3.15
CA VAL A 124 -1.74 4.29 3.46
C VAL A 124 -0.57 4.84 4.29
N VAL A 125 -0.19 4.14 5.37
CA VAL A 125 0.87 4.62 6.26
C VAL A 125 2.24 4.56 5.58
N ALA A 126 2.65 3.41 5.05
CA ALA A 126 3.95 3.25 4.43
C ALA A 126 4.07 4.11 3.15
N GLY A 127 3.02 4.17 2.34
CA GLY A 127 2.99 4.97 1.10
C GLY A 127 3.10 6.47 1.37
N THR A 128 2.38 6.96 2.38
CA THR A 128 2.46 8.37 2.80
C THR A 128 3.85 8.71 3.33
N LEU A 129 4.42 7.85 4.17
CA LEU A 129 5.79 8.03 4.67
C LEU A 129 6.80 8.01 3.52
N ALA A 130 6.66 7.11 2.55
CA ALA A 130 7.52 7.05 1.37
C ALA A 130 7.44 8.36 0.56
N LEU A 131 6.24 8.88 0.29
CA LEU A 131 6.03 10.15 -0.40
C LEU A 131 6.71 11.32 0.32
N VAL A 132 6.54 11.41 1.64
CA VAL A 132 7.12 12.49 2.44
C VAL A 132 8.65 12.40 2.43
N VAL A 133 9.21 11.21 2.63
CA VAL A 133 10.66 10.99 2.65
C VAL A 133 11.29 11.30 1.30
N GLU A 134 10.68 10.88 0.20
CA GLU A 134 11.18 11.12 -1.15
C GLU A 134 10.99 12.58 -1.60
N GLY A 135 9.84 13.19 -1.28
CA GLY A 135 9.57 14.58 -1.59
C GLY A 135 10.54 15.54 -0.90
N ARG A 136 10.92 15.26 0.34
CA ARG A 136 11.96 16.04 1.07
C ARG A 136 13.32 15.95 0.40
N ARG A 137 13.70 14.79 -0.16
CA ARG A 137 14.97 14.62 -0.90
C ARG A 137 15.00 15.43 -2.18
N SER A 138 13.92 15.37 -2.95
CA SER A 138 13.79 16.08 -4.22
C SER A 138 13.86 17.60 -4.05
N ARG A 139 13.41 18.14 -2.89
CA ARG A 139 13.56 19.56 -2.55
C ARG A 139 14.98 19.92 -2.11
N ALA A 140 15.57 19.13 -1.20
CA ALA A 140 16.93 19.36 -0.72
C ALA A 140 18.01 19.25 -1.81
N ALA A 141 17.75 18.49 -2.88
CA ALA A 141 18.64 18.41 -4.04
C ALA A 141 18.54 19.60 -5.01
N ARG A 142 17.53 20.47 -4.85
CA ARG A 142 17.28 21.65 -5.71
C ARG A 142 17.75 22.98 -5.10
N THR A 143 18.21 22.95 -3.84
CA THR A 143 18.75 24.10 -3.09
C THR A 143 20.26 24.05 -3.09
#